data_AF-A0AA36DPD6-F1
#
_entry.id   AF-A0AA36DPD6-F1
#
_cell.length_a   1.000
_cell.length_b   1.000
_cell.length_c   1.000
_cell.angle_alpha   90.00
_cell.angle_beta   90.00
_cell.angle_gamma   90.00
#
_symmetry.space_group_name_H-M   'P 1'
#
loop_
_entity.id
_entity.type
_entity.pdbx_description
1 polymer ?
#
loop_
_entity_poly.entity_id
_entity_poly.type
_entity_poly.pdbx_seq_one_letter_code
_entity_poly.pdbx_strand_id
1 'polypeptide(L)'
;MIENATKKSLLATTLDFCPPHLVFAKPPDEDCESPRDPLNLKKSPIEEWFTKEMFEDLFPKANLGLGPHECLPYSYKSFILAARYFPEFGGETLNKEYEAWEHQRRDVAAFFAHALQETGENDLSLYNSSLSLEEAGECFYRGGFYNWFEGGPNSSFLLPAFPGFQVVDGKR
;
A
#
# COMPACT_ATOMS: atom_id res chain seq x y z
N MET A 1 37.04 -19.66 8.38
CA MET A 1 36.90 -19.10 7.03
C MET A 1 35.42 -18.86 6.81
N ILE A 2 35.10 -17.61 6.49
CA ILE A 2 33.76 -17.02 6.55
C ILE A 2 32.98 -17.46 5.31
N GLU A 3 31.83 -18.10 5.49
CA GLU A 3 30.86 -18.34 4.42
C GLU A 3 30.16 -17.02 4.06
N ASN A 4 30.44 -16.53 2.86
CA ASN A 4 29.76 -15.38 2.28
C ASN A 4 28.32 -15.74 1.94
N ALA A 5 27.38 -15.35 2.81
CA ALA A 5 25.97 -15.31 2.47
C ALA A 5 25.73 -14.16 1.48
N THR A 6 25.52 -14.51 0.22
CA THR A 6 25.16 -13.60 -0.86
C THR A 6 23.81 -12.95 -0.53
N LYS A 7 23.82 -11.68 -0.14
CA LYS A 7 22.63 -10.82 -0.09
C LYS A 7 22.02 -10.76 -1.50
N LYS A 8 21.00 -11.59 -1.74
CA LYS A 8 20.14 -11.48 -2.91
C LYS A 8 19.32 -10.20 -2.71
N SER A 9 19.68 -9.14 -3.44
CA SER A 9 18.84 -7.96 -3.59
C SER A 9 17.56 -8.43 -4.28
N LEU A 10 16.48 -8.51 -3.52
CA LEU A 10 15.13 -8.66 -4.02
C LEU A 10 14.75 -7.30 -4.64
N LEU A 11 15.07 -7.10 -5.92
CA LEU A 11 14.31 -6.16 -6.72
C LEU A 11 12.86 -6.63 -6.68
N ALA A 12 11.92 -5.72 -6.41
CA ALA A 12 10.48 -5.99 -6.42
C ALA A 12 10.14 -6.74 -7.72
N THR A 13 9.75 -8.01 -7.58
CA THR A 13 9.40 -8.85 -8.71
C THR A 13 8.11 -8.26 -9.26
N THR A 14 8.16 -7.58 -10.41
CA THR A 14 6.94 -7.37 -11.17
C THR A 14 6.39 -8.75 -11.45
N LEU A 15 5.23 -9.08 -10.88
CA LEU A 15 4.55 -10.33 -11.21
C LEU A 15 4.14 -10.21 -12.67
N ASP A 16 4.97 -10.72 -13.58
CA ASP A 16 4.84 -10.56 -15.04
C ASP A 16 3.51 -11.10 -15.60
N PHE A 17 2.75 -11.83 -14.79
CA PHE A 17 1.43 -12.36 -15.15
C PHE A 17 0.26 -11.41 -14.82
N CYS A 18 0.46 -10.36 -14.01
CA CYS A 18 -0.63 -9.44 -13.71
C CYS A 18 -0.95 -8.58 -14.94
N PRO A 19 -2.24 -8.43 -15.30
CA PRO A 19 -2.62 -7.63 -16.45
C PRO A 19 -2.23 -6.16 -16.23
N PRO A 20 -1.99 -5.41 -17.33
CA PRO A 20 -1.71 -3.99 -17.25
C PRO A 20 -2.89 -3.25 -16.63
N HIS A 21 -2.61 -2.22 -15.82
CA HIS A 21 -3.60 -1.34 -15.24
C HIS A 21 -3.63 0.01 -15.97
N LEU A 22 -4.72 0.75 -15.77
CA LEU A 22 -4.84 2.11 -16.27
C LEU A 22 -4.08 3.08 -15.36
N VAL A 23 -3.64 4.21 -15.94
CA VAL A 23 -3.01 5.29 -15.18
C VAL A 23 -3.88 6.54 -15.35
N PHE A 24 -4.38 7.07 -14.24
CA PHE A 24 -5.26 8.25 -14.23
C PHE A 24 -4.57 9.51 -13.70
N ALA A 25 -3.45 9.38 -12.97
CA ALA A 25 -2.67 10.53 -12.53
C ALA A 25 -1.72 11.04 -13.62
N LYS A 26 -1.39 12.34 -13.51
CA LYS A 26 -0.25 12.92 -14.22
C LYS A 26 1.02 12.67 -13.42
N PRO A 27 2.15 12.35 -14.07
CA PRO A 27 3.42 12.23 -13.37
C PRO A 27 3.77 13.54 -12.64
N PRO A 28 4.41 13.47 -11.47
CA PRO A 28 4.86 14.67 -10.76
C PRO A 28 5.97 15.39 -11.55
N ASP A 29 6.11 16.69 -11.31
CA ASP A 29 7.20 17.50 -11.88
C ASP A 29 8.57 17.05 -11.33
N GLU A 30 9.65 17.30 -12.08
CA GLU A 30 11.02 16.91 -11.65
C GLU A 30 11.46 17.59 -10.34
N ASP A 31 10.99 18.82 -10.09
CA ASP A 31 11.33 19.63 -8.91
C ASP A 31 10.31 19.46 -7.75
N CYS A 32 9.59 18.35 -7.71
CA CYS A 32 8.55 18.12 -6.73
C CYS A 32 9.08 18.02 -5.29
N GLU A 33 8.32 18.58 -4.34
CA GLU A 33 8.69 18.53 -2.92
C GLU A 33 8.41 17.17 -2.32
N SER A 34 9.44 16.56 -1.72
CA SER A 34 9.27 15.33 -0.96
C SER A 34 8.63 15.59 0.42
N PRO A 35 7.93 14.59 0.99
CA PRO A 35 7.43 14.63 2.36
C PRO A 35 8.50 15.03 3.37
N ARG A 36 8.10 15.92 4.29
CA ARG A 36 8.93 16.45 5.36
C ARG A 36 8.30 16.13 6.71
N ASP A 37 9.15 15.85 7.69
CA ASP A 37 8.76 15.77 9.09
C ASP A 37 8.92 17.14 9.74
N PRO A 38 7.84 17.90 10.00
CA PRO A 38 7.93 19.23 10.58
C PRO A 38 8.47 19.21 12.02
N LEU A 39 8.27 18.12 12.77
CA LEU A 39 8.68 18.02 14.18
C LEU A 39 9.97 17.22 14.38
N ASN A 40 10.53 16.64 13.32
CA ASN A 40 11.71 15.76 13.37
C ASN A 40 11.56 14.69 14.47
N LEU A 41 10.43 13.98 14.47
CA LEU A 41 10.16 12.94 15.45
C LEU A 41 11.19 11.81 15.32
N LYS A 42 11.40 11.11 16.45
CA LYS A 42 12.24 9.91 16.47
C LYS A 42 11.64 8.83 15.58
N LYS A 43 12.51 7.94 15.09
CA LYS A 43 12.07 6.78 14.32
C LYS A 43 11.13 5.89 15.13
N SER A 44 10.08 5.40 14.48
CA SER A 44 9.14 4.43 15.06
C SER A 44 9.64 2.99 14.90
N PRO A 45 9.23 2.05 15.75
CA PRO A 45 9.68 0.64 15.68
C PRO A 45 9.42 -0.03 14.32
N ILE A 46 8.35 0.36 13.61
CA ILE A 46 8.05 -0.14 12.27
C ILE A 46 9.20 0.08 11.26
N GLU A 47 10.02 1.12 11.44
CA GLU A 47 11.18 1.42 10.57
C GLU A 47 12.31 0.37 10.70
N GLU A 48 12.26 -0.51 11.68
CA GLU A 48 13.26 -1.55 11.89
C GLU A 48 13.07 -2.76 10.96
N TRP A 49 11.85 -2.98 10.46
CA TRP A 49 11.51 -4.18 9.69
C TRP A 49 10.69 -3.93 8.44
N PHE A 50 9.88 -2.88 8.38
CA PHE A 50 9.05 -2.57 7.21
C PHE A 50 9.84 -1.67 6.25
N THR A 51 10.23 -2.19 5.10
CA THR A 51 11.17 -1.51 4.20
C THR A 51 10.49 -0.83 3.01
N LYS A 52 11.22 0.05 2.32
CA LYS A 52 10.77 0.69 1.08
C LYS A 52 10.40 -0.35 0.03
N GLU A 53 11.21 -1.39 -0.11
CA GLU A 53 10.99 -2.48 -1.07
C GLU A 53 9.71 -3.25 -0.76
N MET A 54 9.39 -3.49 0.51
CA MET A 54 8.12 -4.12 0.90
C MET A 54 6.93 -3.24 0.53
N PHE A 55 7.01 -1.94 0.81
CA PHE A 55 5.94 -1.01 0.45
C PHE A 55 5.73 -0.95 -1.07
N GLU A 56 6.81 -0.87 -1.83
CA GLU A 56 6.76 -0.80 -3.30
C GLU A 56 6.28 -2.10 -3.94
N ASP A 57 6.60 -3.24 -3.34
CA ASP A 57 6.08 -4.55 -3.77
C ASP A 57 4.58 -4.72 -3.46
N LEU A 58 4.12 -4.23 -2.30
CA LEU A 58 2.71 -4.29 -1.90
C LEU A 58 1.82 -3.35 -2.70
N PHE A 59 2.31 -2.17 -3.08
CA PHE A 59 1.49 -1.11 -3.68
C PHE A 59 2.00 -0.61 -5.03
N PRO A 60 2.30 -1.49 -6.02
CA PRO A 60 2.89 -1.10 -7.30
C PRO A 60 1.95 -0.22 -8.14
N LYS A 61 0.65 -0.23 -7.86
CA LYS A 61 -0.36 0.57 -8.58
C LYS A 61 -0.83 1.82 -7.82
N ALA A 62 -0.16 2.17 -6.72
CA ALA A 62 -0.55 3.32 -5.90
C ALA A 62 -0.63 4.64 -6.71
N ASN A 63 -1.26 5.66 -6.14
CA ASN A 63 -1.33 7.00 -6.74
C ASN A 63 -1.93 6.98 -8.15
N LEU A 64 -3.13 6.42 -8.30
CA LEU A 64 -3.88 6.37 -9.56
C LEU A 64 -3.10 5.66 -10.69
N GLY A 65 -2.40 4.59 -10.34
CA GLY A 65 -1.67 3.74 -11.28
C GLY A 65 -0.23 4.15 -11.57
N LEU A 66 0.27 5.27 -11.04
CA LEU A 66 1.68 5.66 -11.22
C LEU A 66 2.66 4.83 -10.38
N GLY A 67 2.16 4.15 -9.36
CA GLY A 67 2.95 3.50 -8.35
C GLY A 67 3.50 4.48 -7.30
N PRO A 68 4.29 3.98 -6.35
CA PRO A 68 4.86 4.80 -5.29
C PRO A 68 5.89 5.78 -5.86
N HIS A 69 5.78 7.05 -5.47
CA HIS A 69 6.74 8.08 -5.83
C HIS A 69 6.96 9.00 -4.64
N GLU A 70 8.19 9.46 -4.39
CA GLU A 70 8.53 10.28 -3.23
C GLU A 70 7.85 11.65 -3.18
N CYS A 71 7.12 12.04 -4.23
CA CYS A 71 6.38 13.29 -4.29
C CYS A 71 4.86 13.11 -4.31
N LEU A 72 4.41 11.86 -4.33
CA LEU A 72 3.00 11.52 -4.31
C LEU A 72 2.60 11.08 -2.89
N PRO A 73 1.31 11.20 -2.53
CA PRO A 73 0.88 10.94 -1.16
C PRO A 73 1.17 9.51 -0.69
N TYR A 74 0.93 8.51 -1.53
CA TYR A 74 1.20 7.11 -1.21
C TYR A 74 2.64 6.76 -1.58
N SER A 75 3.54 7.12 -0.68
CA SER A 75 4.96 6.78 -0.75
C SER A 75 5.41 6.16 0.58
N TYR A 76 6.44 5.31 0.53
CA TYR A 76 7.05 4.75 1.74
C TYR A 76 7.47 5.86 2.72
N LYS A 77 8.04 6.95 2.20
CA LYS A 77 8.49 8.10 3.01
C LYS A 77 7.31 8.78 3.71
N SER A 78 6.21 9.03 3.01
CA SER A 78 4.98 9.58 3.60
C SER A 78 4.46 8.68 4.71
N PHE A 79 4.38 7.37 4.44
CA PHE A 79 3.85 6.38 5.38
C PHE A 79 4.69 6.31 6.67
N ILE A 80 6.01 6.18 6.55
CA ILE A 80 6.91 6.11 7.71
C ILE A 80 6.89 7.41 8.51
N LEU A 81 6.89 8.57 7.85
CA LEU A 81 6.81 9.85 8.57
C LEU A 81 5.49 9.97 9.34
N ALA A 82 4.37 9.55 8.76
CA ALA A 82 3.09 9.52 9.46
C ALA A 82 3.11 8.55 10.65
N ALA A 83 3.71 7.35 10.48
CA ALA A 83 3.81 6.34 11.54
C ALA A 83 4.57 6.86 12.78
N ARG A 84 5.55 7.75 12.61
CA ARG A 84 6.26 8.37 13.77
C ARG A 84 5.36 9.16 14.71
N TYR A 85 4.24 9.69 14.21
CA TYR A 85 3.26 10.41 15.04
C TYR A 85 2.37 9.45 15.84
N PHE A 86 2.42 8.15 15.55
CA PHE A 86 1.71 7.08 16.24
C PHE A 86 2.71 5.98 16.63
N PRO A 87 3.62 6.23 17.60
CA PRO A 87 4.75 5.35 17.89
C PRO A 87 4.36 3.93 18.36
N GLU A 88 3.10 3.72 18.77
CA GLU A 88 2.54 2.42 19.13
C GLU A 88 2.09 1.61 17.90
N PHE A 89 1.81 2.26 16.76
CA PHE A 89 1.38 1.60 15.52
C PHE A 89 2.51 0.76 14.93
N GLY A 90 2.23 -0.52 14.68
CA GLY A 90 3.27 -1.48 14.28
C GLY A 90 4.43 -1.58 15.28
N GLY A 91 4.19 -1.16 16.54
CA GLY A 91 5.14 -1.13 17.64
C GLY A 91 4.98 -2.30 18.62
N GLU A 92 5.83 -2.34 19.64
CA GLU A 92 5.77 -3.39 20.67
C GLU A 92 4.64 -3.14 21.67
N THR A 93 3.57 -3.92 21.55
CA THR A 93 2.64 -4.17 22.66
C THR A 93 2.81 -5.61 23.10
N LEU A 94 3.31 -5.79 24.33
CA LEU A 94 3.47 -7.10 24.96
C LEU A 94 2.10 -7.77 25.08
N ASN A 95 1.83 -8.73 24.19
CA ASN A 95 0.71 -9.64 24.31
C ASN A 95 1.23 -10.98 24.88
N LYS A 96 0.44 -11.64 25.73
CA LYS A 96 0.77 -12.98 26.26
C LYS A 96 0.60 -14.09 25.21
N GLU A 97 -0.08 -13.81 24.10
CA GLU A 97 -0.48 -14.81 23.10
C GLU A 97 0.39 -14.82 21.85
N TYR A 98 1.10 -13.72 21.55
CA TYR A 98 1.90 -13.57 20.33
C TYR A 98 3.30 -13.06 20.66
N GLU A 99 4.28 -13.49 19.88
CA GLU A 99 5.60 -12.86 19.90
C GLU A 99 5.51 -11.40 19.44
N ALA A 100 6.39 -10.54 19.93
CA ALA A 100 6.35 -9.10 19.64
C ALA A 100 6.34 -8.81 18.12
N TRP A 101 7.17 -9.52 17.36
CA TRP A 101 7.26 -9.35 15.91
C TRP A 101 5.98 -9.81 15.16
N GLU A 102 5.29 -10.84 15.67
CA GLU A 102 4.03 -11.31 15.08
C GLU A 102 2.94 -10.26 15.25
N HIS A 103 2.87 -9.68 16.45
CA HIS A 103 1.90 -8.64 16.76
C HIS A 103 2.11 -7.39 15.91
N GLN A 104 3.35 -6.90 15.83
CA GLN A 104 3.73 -5.74 15.01
C GLN A 104 3.32 -5.92 13.54
N ARG A 105 3.66 -7.07 12.95
CA ARG A 105 3.35 -7.34 11.54
C ARG A 105 1.86 -7.50 11.30
N ARG A 106 1.15 -8.11 12.25
CA ARG A 106 -0.30 -8.29 12.18
C ARG A 106 -1.03 -6.94 12.23
N ASP A 107 -0.60 -6.01 13.07
CA ASP A 107 -1.21 -4.68 13.18
C ASP A 107 -1.10 -3.92 11.84
N VAL A 108 0.11 -3.89 11.28
CA VAL A 108 0.36 -3.27 9.96
C VAL A 108 -0.39 -3.98 8.83
N ALA A 109 -0.43 -5.31 8.84
CA ALA A 109 -1.18 -6.09 7.84
C ALA A 109 -2.69 -5.82 7.91
N ALA A 110 -3.26 -5.74 9.13
CA ALA A 110 -4.67 -5.44 9.33
C ALA A 110 -5.00 -4.01 8.88
N PHE A 111 -4.15 -3.03 9.20
CA PHE A 111 -4.29 -1.67 8.72
C PHE A 111 -4.33 -1.62 7.18
N PHE A 112 -3.38 -2.29 6.52
CA PHE A 112 -3.36 -2.32 5.06
C PHE A 112 -4.56 -3.06 4.49
N ALA A 113 -5.01 -4.18 5.06
CA ALA A 113 -6.20 -4.88 4.59
C ALA A 113 -7.43 -3.96 4.53
N HIS A 114 -7.64 -3.15 5.56
CA HIS A 114 -8.70 -2.15 5.56
C HIS A 114 -8.46 -1.02 4.55
N ALA A 115 -7.25 -0.48 4.50
CA ALA A 115 -6.92 0.58 3.55
C ALA A 115 -7.07 0.12 2.08
N LEU A 116 -6.72 -1.13 1.78
CA LEU A 116 -6.88 -1.78 0.48
C LEU A 116 -8.35 -1.90 0.09
N GLN A 117 -9.20 -2.32 1.03
CA GLN A 117 -10.64 -2.39 0.80
C GLN A 117 -11.20 -1.01 0.41
N GLU A 118 -10.78 0.05 1.11
CA GLU A 118 -11.27 1.41 0.89
C GLU A 118 -10.70 2.07 -0.38
N THR A 119 -9.42 1.85 -0.69
CA THR A 119 -8.68 2.64 -1.70
C THR A 119 -8.06 1.80 -2.82
N GLY A 120 -8.27 0.49 -2.82
CA GLY A 120 -7.77 -0.40 -3.86
C GLY A 120 -8.46 -0.20 -5.21
N GLU A 121 -7.79 -0.66 -6.27
CA GLU A 121 -8.34 -0.76 -7.62
C GLU A 121 -9.60 -1.63 -7.63
N ASN A 122 -9.63 -2.65 -6.75
CA ASN A 122 -10.82 -3.47 -6.51
C ASN A 122 -11.36 -4.11 -7.81
N ASP A 123 -10.44 -4.55 -8.67
CA ASP A 123 -10.76 -5.13 -9.97
C ASP A 123 -11.20 -6.59 -9.85
N LEU A 124 -12.52 -6.79 -9.80
CA LEU A 124 -13.14 -8.12 -9.78
C LEU A 124 -12.96 -8.90 -11.10
N SER A 125 -12.61 -8.23 -12.20
CA SER A 125 -12.44 -8.89 -13.50
C SER A 125 -11.27 -9.87 -13.49
N LEU A 126 -10.29 -9.68 -12.60
CA LEU A 126 -9.17 -10.59 -12.38
C LEU A 126 -9.62 -12.03 -12.09
N TYR A 127 -10.69 -12.20 -11.31
CA TYR A 127 -11.24 -13.51 -10.96
C TYR A 127 -12.07 -14.17 -12.08
N ASN A 128 -12.41 -13.42 -13.13
CA ASN A 128 -13.08 -13.91 -14.33
C ASN A 128 -12.12 -13.99 -15.54
N SER A 129 -10.82 -13.88 -15.30
CA SER A 129 -9.77 -13.91 -16.33
C SER A 129 -9.24 -15.33 -16.57
N SER A 130 -8.16 -15.44 -17.36
CA SER A 130 -7.43 -16.71 -17.54
C SER A 130 -6.50 -17.05 -16.37
N LEU A 131 -6.38 -16.19 -15.37
CA LEU A 131 -5.55 -16.42 -14.19
C LEU A 131 -6.16 -17.51 -13.29
N SER A 132 -5.29 -18.25 -12.61
CA SER A 132 -5.71 -19.08 -11.47
C SER A 132 -6.23 -18.21 -10.32
N LEU A 133 -6.95 -18.82 -9.37
CA LEU A 133 -7.47 -18.09 -8.21
C LEU A 133 -6.35 -17.45 -7.36
N GLU A 134 -5.20 -18.12 -7.26
CA GLU A 134 -4.04 -17.63 -6.53
C GLU A 134 -3.40 -16.43 -7.24
N GLU A 135 -3.15 -16.54 -8.55
CA GLU A 135 -2.62 -15.44 -9.37
C GLU A 135 -3.57 -14.24 -9.38
N ALA A 136 -4.88 -14.47 -9.49
CA ALA A 136 -5.88 -13.42 -9.42
C ALA A 136 -5.84 -12.72 -8.05
N GLY A 137 -5.68 -13.46 -6.95
CA GLY A 137 -5.50 -12.91 -5.61
C GLY A 137 -4.25 -12.04 -5.49
N GLU A 138 -3.10 -12.53 -5.96
CA GLU A 138 -1.84 -11.78 -5.97
C GLU A 138 -1.98 -10.44 -6.73
N CYS A 139 -2.63 -10.46 -7.89
CA CYS A 139 -2.85 -9.22 -8.66
C CYS A 139 -3.87 -8.28 -8.00
N PHE A 140 -4.91 -8.83 -7.37
CA PHE A 140 -5.95 -8.06 -6.70
C PHE A 140 -5.39 -7.27 -5.51
N TYR A 141 -4.62 -7.92 -4.63
CA TYR A 141 -4.09 -7.26 -3.43
C TYR A 141 -2.96 -6.25 -3.73
N ARG A 142 -2.25 -6.42 -4.86
CA ARG A 142 -1.29 -5.42 -5.37
C ARG A 142 -1.95 -4.18 -5.98
N GLY A 143 -3.27 -4.17 -6.11
CA GLY A 143 -4.07 -3.01 -6.53
C GLY A 143 -4.26 -1.94 -5.45
N GLY A 144 -3.48 -1.97 -4.37
CA GLY A 144 -3.64 -1.06 -3.25
C GLY A 144 -3.32 0.41 -3.49
N PHE A 145 -3.97 1.28 -2.71
CA PHE A 145 -3.79 2.73 -2.76
C PHE A 145 -3.93 3.32 -4.18
N TYR A 146 -4.74 2.65 -5.01
CA TYR A 146 -4.97 3.01 -6.40
C TYR A 146 -5.81 4.28 -6.48
N ASN A 147 -6.88 4.35 -5.70
CA ASN A 147 -7.79 5.49 -5.68
C ASN A 147 -7.41 6.50 -4.59
N TRP A 148 -7.66 7.79 -4.84
CA TRP A 148 -7.63 8.82 -3.80
C TRP A 148 -9.03 8.97 -3.19
N PHE A 149 -9.12 9.36 -1.93
CA PHE A 149 -10.33 9.93 -1.30
C PHE A 149 -11.06 11.04 -2.11
N GLU A 150 -10.49 11.59 -3.19
CA GLU A 150 -11.03 12.73 -3.96
C GLU A 150 -11.11 12.48 -5.47
N GLY A 151 -10.83 11.26 -5.94
CA GLY A 151 -10.90 10.94 -7.37
C GLY A 151 -10.22 9.63 -7.74
N GLY A 152 -10.78 8.95 -8.74
CA GLY A 152 -10.38 7.64 -9.23
C GLY A 152 -11.54 7.00 -10.01
N PRO A 153 -11.33 5.90 -10.76
CA PRO A 153 -12.43 5.17 -11.36
C PRO A 153 -13.43 4.69 -10.29
N ASN A 154 -14.71 4.64 -10.65
CA ASN A 154 -15.74 4.08 -9.76
C ASN A 154 -15.40 2.61 -9.47
N SER A 155 -15.28 2.28 -8.18
CA SER A 155 -15.11 0.90 -7.73
C SER A 155 -16.25 0.03 -8.24
N SER A 156 -15.92 -1.20 -8.68
CA SER A 156 -16.92 -2.19 -9.11
C SER A 156 -17.86 -2.62 -7.97
N PHE A 157 -17.48 -2.37 -6.71
CA PHE A 157 -18.29 -2.62 -5.53
C PHE A 157 -19.29 -1.49 -5.22
N LEU A 158 -19.19 -0.34 -5.89
CA LEU A 158 -20.07 0.80 -5.70
C LEU A 158 -21.06 0.92 -6.87
N LEU A 159 -22.28 1.33 -6.57
CA LEU A 159 -23.27 1.61 -7.61
C LEU A 159 -22.81 2.82 -8.43
N PRO A 160 -22.87 2.81 -9.78
CA PRO A 160 -22.42 3.95 -10.59
C PRO A 160 -23.08 5.29 -10.26
N ALA A 161 -24.33 5.24 -9.75
CA ALA A 161 -25.07 6.42 -9.31
C ALA A 161 -24.63 6.98 -7.94
N PHE A 162 -23.86 6.20 -7.17
CA PHE A 162 -23.38 6.49 -5.83
C PHE A 162 -21.91 6.12 -5.72
N PRO A 163 -21.01 6.90 -6.35
CA PRO A 163 -19.61 6.55 -6.48
C PRO A 163 -18.81 6.69 -5.17
N GLY A 164 -19.43 7.15 -4.07
CA GLY A 164 -18.78 7.25 -2.76
C GLY A 164 -18.04 8.57 -2.53
N PHE A 165 -18.20 9.55 -3.42
CA PHE A 165 -17.55 10.86 -3.30
C PHE A 165 -18.25 11.78 -2.29
N GLN A 166 -19.45 11.43 -1.85
CA GLN A 166 -20.22 12.24 -0.90
C GLN A 166 -20.71 11.41 0.28
N VAL A 167 -20.80 12.03 1.47
CA VAL A 167 -21.33 11.39 2.69
C VAL A 167 -22.74 10.83 2.49
N VAL A 168 -23.53 11.42 1.58
CA VAL A 168 -24.88 10.94 1.26
C VAL A 168 -24.89 9.60 0.53
N ASP A 169 -23.80 9.23 -0.14
CA ASP A 169 -23.69 7.98 -0.89
C ASP A 169 -23.63 6.76 0.04
N GLY A 170 -23.04 6.91 1.23
CA GLY A 170 -22.94 5.85 2.24
C GLY A 170 -24.17 5.69 3.15
N LYS A 171 -25.24 6.47 2.96
CA LYS A 171 -26.47 6.40 3.77
C LYS A 171 -27.46 5.31 3.30
N ARG A 172 -27.04 4.39 2.43
CA ARG A 172 -27.91 3.43 1.75
C ARG A 172 -27.42 2.00 1.92
#